data_AF-A0A927L3Y7-F1
#
_entry.id   AF-A0A927L3Y7-F1
#
_cell.length_a   1.000
_cell.length_b   1.000
_cell.length_c   1.000
_cell.angle_alpha   90.00
_cell.angle_beta   90.00
_cell.angle_gamma   90.00
#
_symmetry.space_group_name_H-M   'P 1'
#
loop_
_entity.id
_entity.type
_entity.pdbx_description
1 polymer ?
#
loop_
_entity_poly.entity_id
_entity_poly.type
_entity_poly.pdbx_seq_one_letter_code
_entity_poly.pdbx_strand_id
1 'polypeptide(L)'
;MMEFVPDIPRWRQVAKVVRGRIADGTYPPRTRVPSVVQITEEFGVANATAHKVLRSLREAGLTYTEPGLGSFVAQNPPAADSAVEAD
;
A
#
# COMPACT_ATOMS: atom_id res chain seq x y z
N MET A 1 -13.96 -6.18 -8.59
CA MET A 1 -14.21 -5.34 -7.41
C MET A 1 -13.98 -6.22 -6.19
N MET A 2 -13.09 -5.82 -5.29
CA MET A 2 -12.74 -6.63 -4.12
C MET A 2 -13.92 -6.69 -3.15
N GLU A 3 -14.27 -7.86 -2.63
CA GLU A 3 -15.23 -7.96 -1.52
C GLU A 3 -14.56 -7.48 -0.23
N PHE A 4 -15.04 -6.36 0.30
CA PHE A 4 -14.54 -5.80 1.54
C PHE A 4 -15.26 -6.44 2.72
N VAL A 5 -14.49 -6.97 3.68
CA VAL A 5 -15.01 -7.46 4.95
C VAL A 5 -15.53 -6.27 5.78
N PRO A 6 -16.81 -6.25 6.23
CA PRO A 6 -17.42 -5.09 6.89
C PRO A 6 -16.78 -4.75 8.25
N ASP A 7 -16.21 -5.73 8.94
CA ASP A 7 -15.58 -5.57 10.26
C ASP A 7 -14.13 -5.07 10.19
N ILE A 8 -13.53 -5.02 8.98
CA ILE A 8 -12.14 -4.60 8.80
C ILE A 8 -12.10 -3.27 8.03
N PRO A 9 -11.35 -2.26 8.49
CA PRO A 9 -11.19 -1.02 7.74
C PRO A 9 -10.71 -1.27 6.30
N ARG A 10 -11.40 -0.70 5.31
CA ARG A 10 -11.10 -0.89 3.88
C ARG A 10 -9.62 -0.61 3.55
N TRP A 11 -9.05 0.43 4.15
CA TRP A 11 -7.63 0.77 3.95
C TRP A 11 -6.69 -0.35 4.43
N ARG A 12 -6.98 -1.05 5.53
CA ARG A 12 -6.16 -2.19 5.99
C ARG A 12 -6.22 -3.35 5.00
N GLN A 13 -7.39 -3.62 4.44
CA GLN A 13 -7.57 -4.70 3.47
C GLN A 13 -6.76 -4.42 2.20
N VAL A 14 -6.88 -3.21 1.65
CA VAL A 14 -6.10 -2.80 0.46
C VAL A 14 -4.60 -2.80 0.76
N ALA A 15 -4.17 -2.25 1.90
CA ALA A 15 -2.76 -2.25 2.28
C ALA A 15 -2.18 -3.67 2.40
N LYS A 16 -2.95 -4.61 2.96
CA LYS A 16 -2.55 -6.02 3.05
C LYS A 16 -2.36 -6.65 1.67
N VAL A 17 -3.24 -6.35 0.71
CA VAL A 17 -3.12 -6.85 -0.67
C VAL A 17 -1.88 -6.27 -1.36
N VAL A 18 -1.69 -4.95 -1.29
CA VAL A 18 -0.54 -4.29 -1.92
C VAL A 18 0.76 -4.80 -1.32
N ARG A 19 0.80 -4.98 0.00
CA ARG A 19 1.94 -5.58 0.71
C ARG A 19 2.21 -7.01 0.26
N GLY A 20 1.17 -7.83 0.10
CA GLY A 20 1.29 -9.19 -0.43
C GLY A 20 1.90 -9.19 -1.83
N ARG A 21 1.47 -8.29 -2.71
CA ARG A 21 2.04 -8.11 -4.06
C ARG A 21 3.50 -7.67 -4.05
N ILE A 22 3.89 -6.81 -3.11
CA ILE A 22 5.29 -6.43 -2.92
C ILE A 22 6.12 -7.64 -2.47
N ALA A 23 5.60 -8.41 -1.51
CA ALA A 23 6.29 -9.59 -0.97
C ALA A 23 6.41 -10.74 -1.97
N ASP A 24 5.39 -10.94 -2.81
CA ASP A 24 5.37 -11.94 -3.89
C ASP A 24 6.23 -11.55 -5.10
N GLY A 25 6.71 -10.31 -5.15
CA GLY A 25 7.53 -9.80 -6.26
C GLY A 25 6.72 -9.31 -7.47
N THR A 26 5.38 -9.24 -7.36
CA THR A 26 4.53 -8.58 -8.36
C THR A 26 4.97 -7.13 -8.59
N TYR A 27 5.40 -6.45 -7.53
CA TYR A 27 6.05 -5.14 -7.61
C TYR A 27 7.52 -5.25 -7.21
N PRO A 28 8.45 -5.29 -8.17
CA PRO A 28 9.87 -5.41 -7.86
C PRO A 28 10.38 -4.19 -7.06
N PRO A 29 11.42 -4.35 -6.24
CA PRO A 29 12.08 -3.23 -5.57
C PRO A 29 12.53 -2.17 -6.59
N ARG A 30 12.40 -0.89 -6.22
CA ARG A 30 12.64 0.28 -7.09
C ARG A 30 11.65 0.42 -8.26
N THR A 31 10.55 -0.33 -8.27
CA THR A 31 9.46 -0.12 -9.22
C THR A 31 8.43 0.84 -8.65
N ARG A 32 7.73 1.55 -9.54
CA ARG A 32 6.65 2.45 -9.18
C ARG A 32 5.47 1.65 -8.59
N VAL A 33 5.01 2.02 -7.40
CA VAL A 33 3.77 1.48 -6.83
C VAL A 33 2.56 2.21 -7.39
N PRO A 34 1.37 1.60 -7.35
CA PRO A 34 0.15 2.26 -7.76
C PRO A 34 -0.05 3.57 -6.98
N SER A 35 -0.30 4.65 -7.72
CA SER A 35 -0.61 5.96 -7.15
C SER A 35 -1.99 5.95 -6.47
N VAL A 36 -2.28 7.00 -5.71
CA VAL A 36 -3.59 7.20 -5.05
C VAL A 36 -4.75 6.99 -6.02
N VAL A 37 -4.64 7.57 -7.21
CA VAL A 37 -5.66 7.48 -8.27
C VAL A 37 -5.80 6.04 -8.73
N GLN A 38 -4.69 5.36 -9.03
CA GLN A 38 -4.71 3.94 -9.42
C GLN A 38 -5.28 3.03 -8.33
N ILE A 39 -4.97 3.27 -7.05
CA ILE A 39 -5.55 2.50 -5.94
C ILE A 39 -7.06 2.74 -5.85
N THR A 40 -7.51 3.98 -6.04
CA THR A 40 -8.92 4.35 -6.05
C THR A 40 -9.65 3.67 -7.20
N GLU A 41 -9.08 3.66 -8.40
CA GLU A 41 -9.65 3.02 -9.59
C GLU A 41 -9.64 1.47 -9.50
N GLU A 42 -8.54 0.88 -9.03
CA GLU A 42 -8.38 -0.57 -8.97
C GLU A 42 -9.22 -1.21 -7.85
N PHE A 43 -9.24 -0.58 -6.67
CA PHE A 43 -9.93 -1.12 -5.50
C PHE A 43 -11.30 -0.49 -5.24
N GLY A 44 -11.66 0.59 -5.94
CA GLY A 44 -12.93 1.29 -5.74
C GLY A 44 -13.05 1.97 -4.37
N VAL A 45 -11.92 2.44 -3.81
CA VAL A 45 -11.87 3.10 -2.50
C VAL A 45 -11.81 4.62 -2.61
N ALA A 46 -12.21 5.35 -1.57
CA ALA A 46 -12.08 6.81 -1.57
C ALA A 46 -10.60 7.25 -1.59
N ASN A 47 -10.30 8.41 -2.19
CA ASN A 47 -8.95 9.00 -2.21
C ASN A 47 -8.30 9.08 -0.82
N ALA A 48 -9.07 9.44 0.22
CA ALA A 48 -8.60 9.47 1.60
C ALA A 48 -8.16 8.08 2.11
N THR A 49 -8.84 7.02 1.67
CA THR A 49 -8.50 5.63 2.00
C THR A 49 -7.22 5.21 1.27
N ALA A 50 -7.11 5.54 -0.01
CA ALA A 50 -5.89 5.29 -0.80
C ALA A 50 -4.66 6.04 -0.24
N HIS A 51 -4.83 7.28 0.24
CA HIS A 51 -3.79 8.00 0.98
C HIS A 51 -3.37 7.26 2.25
N LYS A 52 -4.32 6.76 3.05
CA LYS A 52 -4.02 5.98 4.26
C LYS A 52 -3.24 4.69 3.92
N VAL A 53 -3.60 4.02 2.84
CA VAL A 53 -2.89 2.82 2.35
C VAL A 53 -1.43 3.16 2.05
N LEU A 54 -1.17 4.16 1.20
CA LEU A 54 0.20 4.54 0.82
C LEU A 54 1.02 5.05 2.02
N ARG A 55 0.39 5.82 2.91
CA ARG A 55 1.01 6.25 4.16
C ARG A 55 1.43 5.05 5.01
N SER A 56 0.53 4.09 5.22
CA SER A 56 0.82 2.89 6.01
C SER A 56 1.94 2.04 5.38
N LEU A 57 1.95 1.89 4.05
CA LEU A 57 3.04 1.21 3.33
C LEU A 57 4.38 1.94 3.48
N ARG A 58 4.36 3.27 3.48
CA ARG A 58 5.54 4.10 3.72
C ARG A 58 6.04 4.01 5.16
N GLU A 59 5.14 4.07 6.13
CA GLU A 59 5.46 3.93 7.56
C GLU A 59 6.01 2.54 7.87
N ALA A 60 5.51 1.51 7.17
CA ALA A 60 6.03 0.15 7.23
C ALA A 60 7.35 -0.05 6.44
N GLY A 61 7.93 1.00 5.83
CA GLY A 61 9.17 0.90 5.07
C GLY A 61 9.09 0.06 3.79
N LEU A 62 7.87 -0.24 3.31
CA LEU A 62 7.63 -1.01 2.08
C LEU A 62 7.72 -0.13 0.83
N THR A 63 7.44 1.16 0.98
CA THR A 63 7.42 2.12 -0.12
C THR A 63 8.05 3.45 0.27
N TYR A 64 8.62 4.16 -0.67
CA TYR A 64 9.12 5.52 -0.48
C TYR A 64 8.54 6.44 -1.55
N THR A 65 8.37 7.73 -1.21
CA THR A 65 7.87 8.73 -2.15
C THR A 65 9.05 9.56 -2.65
N GLU A 66 9.25 9.60 -3.96
CA GLU A 66 10.19 10.52 -4.60
C GLU A 66 9.43 11.74 -5.14
N PRO A 67 9.76 12.96 -4.66
CA PRO A 67 9.11 14.17 -5.12
C PRO A 67 9.30 14.34 -6.64
N GLY A 68 8.20 14.58 -7.35
CA GLY A 68 8.19 14.71 -8.81
C GLY A 68 8.11 13.41 -9.61
N LEU A 69 8.43 12.26 -9.00
CA LEU A 69 8.47 10.95 -9.68
C LEU A 69 7.33 10.00 -9.23
N GLY A 70 6.87 10.13 -7.99
CA GLY A 70 5.75 9.34 -7.44
C GLY A 70 6.19 8.44 -6.28
N SER A 71 5.53 7.31 -6.10
CA SER A 71 5.86 6.35 -5.04
C SER A 71 6.48 5.09 -5.62
N PHE A 72 7.48 4.54 -4.93
CA PHE A 72 8.29 3.39 -5.36
C PHE A 72 8.40 2.36 -4.24
N VAL A 73 8.62 1.08 -4.60
CA VAL A 73 8.85 -0.02 -3.65
C VAL A 73 10.26 0.08 -3.05
N ALA A 74 10.37 0.01 -1.73
CA ALA A 74 11.64 0.03 -1.02
C ALA A 74 12.51 -1.20 -1.37
N GLN A 75 13.83 -1.03 -1.35
CA GLN A 75 14.78 -2.07 -1.76
C GLN A 75 14.85 -3.25 -0.77
N ASN A 76 14.66 -2.97 0.52
CA ASN A 76 14.66 -3.96 1.59
C ASN A 76 13.45 -3.70 2.50
N PRO A 77 12.24 -4.13 2.09
CA PRO A 77 11.08 -3.98 2.95
C PRO A 77 11.31 -4.80 4.23
N PRO A 78 11.12 -4.22 5.43
CA PRO A 78 11.20 -5.01 6.66
C PRO A 78 10.14 -6.11 6.59
N ALA A 79 10.50 -7.30 7.10
CA ALA A 79 9.63 -8.48 7.11
C ALA A 79 8.22 -8.07 7.58
N ALA A 80 7.23 -8.59 6.87
CA ALA A 80 5.87 -8.05 6.82
C ALA A 80 5.04 -8.21 8.12
N ASP A 81 5.60 -7.98 9.31
CA ASP A 81 4.91 -8.24 10.59
C ASP A 81 4.93 -7.09 11.60
N SER A 82 5.77 -6.06 11.47
CA SER A 82 6.02 -5.14 12.61
C SER A 82 5.20 -3.83 12.68
N ALA A 83 4.18 -3.59 11.86
CA ALA A 83 3.51 -2.26 11.79
C ALA A 83 1.98 -2.30 12.01
N VAL A 84 1.52 -3.15 12.92
CA VAL A 84 0.16 -3.05 13.49
C VAL A 84 0.30 -2.64 14.94
N GLU A 85 0.39 -1.33 15.20
CA GLU A 85 0.00 -0.66 16.46
C GLU A 85 0.44 0.81 16.38
N ALA A 86 -0.39 1.64 15.77
CA ALA A 86 -0.38 3.09 15.94
C ALA A 86 -1.74 3.61 15.50
N ASP A 87 -2.76 3.34 16.31
CA ASP A 87 -3.94 4.20 16.50
C ASP A 87 -4.56 3.85 17.87
#